data_AF-A0A7W6DRN3-F1
#
_entry.id   AF-A0A7W6DRN3-F1
#
_cell.length_a   1.000
_cell.length_b   1.000
_cell.length_c   1.000
_cell.angle_alpha   90.00
_cell.angle_beta   90.00
_cell.angle_gamma   90.00
#
_symmetry.space_group_name_H-M   'P 1'
#
loop_
_entity.id
_entity.type
_entity.pdbx_description
1 polymer ?
#
loop_
_entity_poly.entity_id
_entity_poly.type
_entity_poly.pdbx_seq_one_letter_code
_entity_poly.pdbx_strand_id
1 'polypeptide(L)' 'MTMISSIRSRMAKHAQYRRTLNELYSMTEADMRDLNMDRADMSRIAYQAVYGG' A
#
# COMPACT_ATOMS: atom_id res chain seq x y z
N MET A 1 17.63 0.16 22.76
CA MET A 1 16.69 0.16 21.62
C MET A 1 16.11 1.56 21.49
N THR A 2 16.72 2.39 20.65
CA THR A 2 16.43 3.82 20.53
C THR A 2 15.10 4.05 19.81
N MET A 3 14.21 4.82 20.41
CA MET A 3 12.91 5.23 19.84
C MET A 3 13.00 5.81 18.41
N ILE A 4 14.18 6.31 18.02
CA ILE A 4 14.48 6.77 16.66
C ILE A 4 14.36 5.63 15.63
N SER A 5 14.76 4.42 16.00
CA SER A 5 14.72 3.25 15.09
C SER A 5 13.30 2.75 14.84
N SER A 6 12.42 2.86 15.85
CA SER A 6 11.00 2.51 15.71
C SER A 6 10.24 3.56 14.89
N ILE A 7 10.55 4.86 15.03
CA ILE A 7 10.00 5.92 14.19
C ILE A 7 10.43 5.73 12.72
N ARG A 8 11.73 5.48 12.48
CA ARG A 8 12.25 5.21 11.13
C ARG A 8 11.55 4.01 10.48
N SER A 9 11.33 2.94 11.23
CA SER A 9 10.62 1.76 10.73
C SER A 9 9.16 2.05 10.38
N ARG A 10 8.46 2.86 11.19
CA ARG A 10 7.08 3.28 10.91
C ARG A 10 7.00 4.18 9.67
N MET A 11 7.95 5.10 9.52
CA MET A 11 8.04 5.96 8.34
C MET A 11 8.34 5.15 7.06
N ALA A 12 9.23 4.16 7.15
CA ALA A 12 9.52 3.27 6.02
C ALA A 12 8.28 2.49 5.58
N LYS A 13 7.53 1.89 6.54
CA LYS A 13 6.25 1.23 6.24
C LYS A 13 5.25 2.20 5.61
N HIS A 14 5.12 3.41 6.15
CA HIS A 14 4.19 4.39 5.60
C HIS A 14 4.58 4.86 4.18
N ALA A 15 5.88 5.03 3.91
CA ALA A 15 6.38 5.35 2.58
C ALA A 15 6.11 4.21 1.58
N GLN A 16 6.29 2.96 2.00
CA GLN A 16 5.95 1.78 1.20
C GLN A 16 4.44 1.73 0.91
N TYR A 17 3.59 1.94 1.92
CA TYR A 17 2.14 2.00 1.75
C TYR A 17 1.72 3.04 0.72
N ARG A 18 2.25 4.27 0.81
CA ARG A 18 1.93 5.34 -0.15
C ARG A 18 2.42 5.03 -1.56
N ARG A 19 3.59 4.40 -1.70
CA ARG A 19 4.10 3.96 -3.01
C ARG A 19 3.18 2.90 -3.62
N THR A 20 2.86 1.85 -2.87
CA THR A 20 1.94 0.79 -3.32
C THR A 20 0.57 1.35 -3.67
N LEU A 21 0.04 2.29 -2.88
CA LEU A 21 -1.22 2.95 -3.19
C LEU A 21 -1.15 3.75 -4.49
N ASN A 22 -0.10 4.53 -4.70
CA ASN A 22 0.07 5.29 -5.94
C ASN A 22 0.22 4.37 -7.16
N GLU A 23 0.93 3.25 -7.01
CA GLU A 23 1.06 2.23 -8.06
C GLU A 23 -0.31 1.64 -8.40
N LEU A 24 -1.10 1.25 -7.39
CA LEU A 24 -2.48 0.77 -7.59
C LEU A 24 -3.37 1.85 -8.23
N TYR A 25 -3.26 3.10 -7.80
CA TYR A 25 -4.02 4.21 -8.41
C TYR A 25 -3.59 4.52 -9.84
N SER A 26 -2.34 4.21 -10.21
CA SER A 26 -1.84 4.35 -11.57
C SER A 26 -2.27 3.20 -12.49
N MET A 27 -2.79 2.11 -11.94
CA MET A 27 -3.36 1.02 -12.73
C MET A 27 -4.58 1.52 -13.50
N THR A 28 -4.71 1.04 -14.73
CA THR A 28 -5.83 1.42 -15.58
C THR A 28 -7.09 0.65 -15.17
N GLU A 29 -8.26 1.19 -15.52
CA GLU A 29 -9.55 0.49 -15.35
C GLU A 29 -9.55 -0.90 -16.02
N ALA A 30 -8.74 -1.12 -17.06
CA ALA A 30 -8.60 -2.42 -17.71
C ALA A 30 -7.87 -3.42 -16.80
N ASP A 31 -6.74 -3.02 -16.21
CA ASP A 31 -5.98 -3.87 -15.27
C ASP A 31 -6.81 -4.20 -14.02
N MET A 32 -7.61 -3.24 -13.55
CA MET A 32 -8.55 -3.43 -12.45
C MET A 32 -9.62 -4.48 -12.77
N ARG A 33 -10.20 -4.42 -13.98
CA ARG A 33 -11.19 -5.41 -14.43
C ARG A 33 -10.59 -6.79 -14.62
N ASP A 34 -9.37 -6.86 -15.13
CA ASP A 34 -8.66 -8.14 -15.32
C ASP A 34 -8.43 -8.85 -13.98
N LEU A 35 -8.02 -8.08 -12.98
CA LEU A 35 -7.82 -8.58 -11.62
C LEU A 35 -9.12 -8.71 -10.81
N ASN A 36 -10.26 -8.33 -11.40
CA ASN A 36 -11.57 -8.29 -10.76
C ASN A 36 -11.56 -7.52 -9.42
N MET A 37 -10.89 -6.36 -9.41
CA MET A 37 -10.71 -5.51 -8.23
C MET A 37 -11.46 -4.19 -8.38
N ASP A 38 -12.08 -3.73 -7.29
CA ASP A 38 -12.69 -2.41 -7.20
C ASP A 38 -11.70 -1.35 -6.65
N ARG A 39 -11.86 -0.08 -7.02
CA ARG A 39 -11.05 1.04 -6.49
C ARG A 39 -11.15 1.16 -4.97
N ALA A 40 -12.30 0.80 -4.41
CA ALA A 40 -12.49 0.76 -2.96
C ALA A 40 -11.56 -0.25 -2.28
N ASP A 41 -11.31 -1.40 -2.92
CA ASP A 41 -10.45 -2.46 -2.39
C ASP A 41 -8.96 -2.15 -2.51
N MET A 42 -8.54 -1.27 -3.43
CA MET A 42 -7.13 -0.89 -3.61
C MET A 42 -6.48 -0.42 -2.31
N SER A 43 -7.19 0.43 -1.55
CA SER A 43 -6.70 0.93 -0.27
C SER A 43 -6.51 -0.19 0.77
N ARG A 44 -7.44 -1.14 0.79
CA ARG A 44 -7.43 -2.31 1.68
C ARG A 44 -6.30 -3.28 1.30
N ILE A 45 -6.11 -3.53 0.00
CA ILE A 45 -5.04 -4.39 -0.53
C ILE A 45 -3.67 -3.77 -0.24
N ALA A 46 -3.47 -2.47 -0.50
CA ALA A 46 -2.23 -1.78 -0.16
C ALA A 46 -1.95 -1.83 1.34
N TYR A 47 -2.99 -1.67 2.17
CA TYR A 47 -2.84 -1.76 3.62
C TYR A 47 -2.43 -3.17 4.04
N GLN A 48 -3.07 -4.21 3.51
CA GLN A 48 -2.75 -5.60 3.80
C GLN A 48 -1.34 -5.98 3.32
N ALA A 49 -0.92 -5.52 2.15
CA ALA A 49 0.43 -5.79 1.62
C ALA A 49 1.56 -5.20 2.48
N VAL A 50 1.30 -4.11 3.23
CA VAL A 50 2.31 -3.41 4.03
C VAL A 50 2.20 -3.68 5.54
N TYR A 51 0.98 -3.88 6.04
CA TYR A 51 0.68 -4.04 7.46
C TYR A 51 0.07 -5.40 7.83
N GLY A 52 -0.45 -6.15 6.85
CA GLY A 52 -1.12 -7.44 7.06
C GLY A 52 -0.21 -8.67 6.93
N GLY A 53 1.10 -8.47 6.78
CA GLY A 53 2.13 -9.52 6.86
C GLY A 53 2.70 -9.65 8.27
#